data_AF-A0A7W1JV46-F1
#
_entry.id   AF-A0A7W1JV46-F1
#
_cell.length_a   1.000
_cell.length_b   1.000
_cell.length_c   1.000
_cell.angle_alpha   90.00
_cell.angle_beta   90.00
_cell.angle_gamma   90.00
#
_symmetry.space_group_name_H-M   'P 1'
#
loop_
_entity.id
_entity.type
_entity.pdbx_description
1 polymer ?
#
loop_
_entity_poly.entity_id
_entity_poly.type
_entity_poly.pdbx_seq_one_letter_code
_entity_poly.pdbx_strand_id
1 'polypeptide(L)' 'MPVCAAQTAEPFRAEVDDLVCLKCPPNLGAIGFWYRDFDQTPDIEVVGLLEAARRRVEES' A
#
# COMPACT_ATOMS: atom_id res chain seq x y z
N MET A 1 5.77 -2.15 -5.71
CA MET A 1 5.83 -0.70 -6.04
C MET A 1 4.40 -0.18 -5.99
N PRO A 2 4.09 0.84 -5.17
CA PRO A 2 2.75 1.39 -5.07
C PRO A 2 2.20 1.85 -6.44
N VAL A 3 0.98 1.41 -6.75
CA VAL A 3 0.22 1.78 -7.94
C VAL A 3 -1.19 2.20 -7.52
N CYS A 4 -1.77 3.19 -8.18
CA CYS A 4 -3.12 3.67 -7.93
C CYS A 4 -3.84 3.91 -9.26
N ALA A 5 -5.15 3.72 -9.32
CA ALA A 5 -5.89 4.01 -10.54
C ALA A 5 -5.99 5.53 -10.69
N ALA A 6 -5.80 6.09 -11.89
CA ALA A 6 -5.87 7.54 -12.09
C ALA A 6 -7.21 8.13 -11.63
N GLN A 7 -8.31 7.42 -11.90
CA GLN A 7 -9.66 7.79 -11.47
C GLN A 7 -9.88 7.72 -9.96
N THR A 8 -9.06 6.95 -9.25
CA THR A 8 -9.06 6.89 -7.78
C THR A 8 -8.16 7.98 -7.22
N ALA A 9 -6.98 8.20 -7.78
CA ALA A 9 -6.05 9.22 -7.28
C ALA A 9 -6.66 10.64 -7.28
N GLU A 10 -7.44 10.98 -8.32
CA GLU A 10 -7.97 12.34 -8.51
C GLU A 10 -8.85 12.85 -7.35
N PRO A 11 -9.91 12.14 -6.91
CA PRO A 11 -10.69 12.58 -5.75
C PRO A 11 -9.86 12.63 -4.46
N PHE A 12 -8.97 11.67 -4.24
CA PHE A 12 -8.14 11.63 -3.04
C PHE A 12 -7.18 12.81 -2.92
N ARG A 13 -6.72 13.41 -4.04
CA ARG A 13 -5.87 14.61 -4.01
C ARG A 13 -6.51 15.80 -3.32
N ALA A 14 -7.84 15.86 -3.28
CA ALA A 14 -8.57 16.93 -2.59
C ALA A 14 -8.80 16.63 -1.10
N GLU A 15 -8.60 15.39 -0.66
CA GLU A 15 -8.91 14.92 0.70
C GLU A 15 -7.67 14.79 1.59
N VAL A 16 -6.47 14.76 1.02
CA VAL A 16 -5.21 14.58 1.74
C VAL A 16 -4.25 15.73 1.49
N ASP A 17 -3.39 16.03 2.46
CA ASP A 17 -2.35 17.04 2.30
C ASP A 17 -1.34 16.63 1.21
N ASP A 18 -0.94 15.35 1.20
CA ASP A 18 0.02 14.78 0.25
C ASP A 18 -0.41 13.40 -0.26
N LEU A 19 -0.50 13.26 -1.59
CA LEU A 19 -0.71 11.97 -2.25
C LEU A 19 0.56 11.49 -2.95
N VAL A 20 1.25 10.51 -2.35
CA VAL A 20 2.45 9.88 -2.93
C VAL A 20 2.07 8.57 -3.60
N CYS A 21 2.05 8.55 -4.93
CA CYS A 21 1.89 7.33 -5.72
C CYS A 21 2.96 7.23 -6.80
N LEU A 22 3.73 6.14 -6.80
CA LEU A 22 4.81 5.94 -7.76
C LEU A 22 4.30 5.80 -9.21
N LYS A 23 3.10 5.24 -9.41
CA LYS A 23 2.53 5.12 -10.75
C LYS A 23 1.00 5.13 -10.73
N CYS A 24 0.43 6.02 -11.55
CA CYS A 24 -1.02 6.13 -11.75
C CYS A 24 -1.42 5.82 -13.21
N PRO A 25 -1.47 4.54 -13.62
CA PRO A 25 -1.83 4.19 -14.99
C PRO A 25 -3.33 4.48 -15.27
N PRO A 26 -3.69 4.93 -16.48
CA PRO A 26 -5.09 5.18 -16.85
C PRO A 26 -5.92 3.89 -16.92
N ASN A 27 -5.28 2.76 -17.25
CA ASN A 27 -5.89 1.43 -17.26
C ASN A 27 -5.15 0.53 -16.25
N LEU A 28 -5.41 0.73 -14.97
CA LEU A 28 -4.75 -0.05 -13.90
C LEU A 28 -5.06 -1.56 -14.01
N GLY A 29 -6.30 -1.91 -14.36
CA GLY A 29 -6.77 -3.29 -14.30
C GLY A 29 -6.77 -3.79 -12.85
N ALA A 30 -6.11 -4.93 -12.61
CA ALA A 30 -5.95 -5.51 -11.28
C ALA A 30 -4.61 -5.13 -10.64
N ILE A 31 -4.58 -4.96 -9.32
CA ILE A 31 -3.36 -4.62 -8.57
C ILE A 31 -2.26 -5.67 -8.78
N GLY A 32 -2.60 -6.95 -8.75
CA GLY A 32 -1.64 -8.05 -8.87
C GLY A 32 -0.84 -8.05 -10.18
N PHE A 33 -1.37 -7.47 -11.27
CA PHE A 33 -0.62 -7.35 -12.54
C PHE A 33 0.64 -6.49 -12.43
N TRP A 34 0.73 -5.65 -11.40
CA TRP A 34 1.84 -4.73 -11.19
C TRP A 34 2.91 -5.26 -10.26
N TYR A 35 2.71 -6.47 -9.71
CA TYR A 35 3.64 -7.11 -8.79
C TYR A 35 4.13 -8.42 -9.40
N ARG A 36 5.44 -8.65 -9.30
CA ARG A 36 6.04 -9.93 -9.70
C ARG A 36 5.58 -11.06 -8.79
N ASP A 37 5.41 -10.73 -7.52
CA ASP A 37 4.93 -11.60 -6.46
C ASP A 37 3.77 -10.89 -5.77
N PHE A 38 2.59 -11.51 -5.82
CA PHE A 38 1.35 -11.00 -5.25
C PHE A 38 0.65 -12.10 -4.44
N ASP A 39 1.44 -12.97 -3.83
CA ASP A 39 0.91 -13.98 -2.94
C ASP A 39 0.27 -13.35 -1.70
N GLN A 40 -0.75 -14.01 -1.17
CA GLN A 40 -1.44 -13.54 0.02
C GLN A 40 -0.48 -13.50 1.21
N THR A 41 -0.35 -12.34 1.85
CA THR A 41 0.37 -12.23 3.14
C THR A 41 -0.39 -13.00 4.21
N PRO A 42 0.19 -14.03 4.85
CA PRO A 42 -0.49 -14.82 5.87
C PRO A 42 -0.78 -14.00 7.14
N ASP A 43 -1.89 -14.30 7.81
CA ASP A 43 -2.27 -13.60 9.06
C ASP A 43 -1.19 -13.68 10.15
N ILE A 44 -0.48 -14.82 10.24
CA ILE A 44 0.60 -15.01 11.22
C ILE A 44 1.77 -14.04 10.98
N GLU A 45 2.07 -13.72 9.72
CA GLU A 45 3.10 -12.75 9.37
C GLU A 45 2.66 -11.34 9.77
N VAL A 46 1.41 -10.98 9.48
CA VAL A 46 0.83 -9.68 9.85
C VAL A 46 0.89 -9.47 11.37
N VAL A 47 0.45 -10.45 12.16
CA VAL A 47 0.49 -10.38 13.63
C VAL A 47 1.93 -10.23 14.13
N GLY A 48 2.86 -11.02 13.61
CA GLY A 48 4.27 -10.95 14.01
C GLY A 48 4.91 -9.58 13.72
N LEU A 49 4.59 -8.96 12.57
CA LEU A 49 5.07 -7.63 12.21
C LEU A 49 4.50 -6.54 13.13
N LEU A 50 3.21 -6.63 13.48
CA LEU A 50 2.57 -5.68 14.40
C LEU A 50 3.17 -5.75 15.81
N GLU A 51 3.43 -6.96 16.33
CA GLU A 51 4.10 -7.13 17.62
C GLU A 51 5.53 -6.58 17.62
N ALA A 52 6.28 -6.83 16.54
CA ALA A 52 7.63 -6.30 16.40
C ALA A 52 7.65 -4.77 16.33
N ALA A 53 6.68 -4.17 15.63
CA ALA A 53 6.53 -2.71 15.58
C ALA A 53 6.20 -2.14 16.97
N ARG A 54 5.32 -2.78 17.74
CA ARG A 54 4.98 -2.35 19.11
C ARG A 54 6.22 -2.29 20.01
N ARG A 55 7.06 -3.34 19.99
CA ARG A 55 8.30 -3.37 20.77
C ARG A 55 9.26 -2.24 20.42
N ARG A 56 9.43 -1.93 19.12
CA ARG A 56 10.31 -0.84 18.67
C ARG A 56 9.88 0.53 19.21
N VAL A 57 8.57 0.76 19.31
CA VAL A 57 8.00 2.00 19.85
C VAL A 57 8.21 2.08 21.36
N GLU A 58 8.09 0.96 22.08
CA GLU A 58 8.33 0.89 23.53
C GLU A 58 9.81 1.03 23.91
N GLU A 59 10.71 0.69 22.98
CA GLU A 59 12.17 0.78 23.12
C GLU A 59 12.76 2.14 22.69
N SER A 60 11.94 3.04 22.12
CA SER A 60 12.34 4.38 21.65
C SER A 60 12.02 5.46 22.68
#